data_AF-A0A3M7PXR4-F1
#
_entry.id   AF-A0A3M7PXR4-F1
#
_cell.length_a   1.000
_cell.length_b   1.000
_cell.length_c   1.000
_cell.angle_alpha   90.00
_cell.angle_beta   90.00
_cell.angle_gamma   90.00
#
_symmetry.space_group_name_H-M   'P 1'
#
loop_
_entity.id
_entity.type
_entity.pdbx_description
1 polymer ?
#
loop_
_entity_poly.entity_id
_entity_poly.type
_entity_poly.pdbx_seq_one_letter_code
_entity_poly.pdbx_strand_id
1 'polypeptide(L)'
;IDSIIKAERQLIGQKCVFRSSKKKRYETGEILGRVGNRKKFKILSDKGEEEIINIIHIFGAFTRKRPIRKDDFVLAPLDGYFFPGKVKTCNGKQIVVFADEKRNDNVKVQDCFWLSKEYYDDVVLFYESKETGTNKIPTVDASDFN
;
A
#
# COMPACT_ATOMS: atom_id res chain seq x y z
N ILE A 1 -22.49 -8.44 -14.12
CA ILE A 1 -22.08 -7.86 -12.81
C ILE A 1 -21.19 -8.85 -12.05
N ASP A 2 -21.44 -10.13 -12.25
CA ASP A 2 -20.90 -11.33 -11.61
C ASP A 2 -19.37 -11.42 -11.60
N SER A 3 -18.69 -10.90 -12.63
CA SER A 3 -17.23 -10.90 -12.72
C SER A 3 -16.56 -10.22 -11.52
N ILE A 4 -17.16 -9.14 -10.99
CA ILE A 4 -16.66 -8.42 -9.82
C ILE A 4 -16.90 -9.26 -8.56
N ILE A 5 -18.09 -9.82 -8.40
CA ILE A 5 -18.46 -10.66 -7.24
C ILE A 5 -17.61 -11.94 -7.20
N LYS A 6 -17.31 -12.53 -8.37
CA LYS A 6 -16.44 -13.71 -8.50
C LYS A 6 -15.00 -13.39 -8.10
N ALA A 7 -14.45 -12.26 -8.56
CA ALA A 7 -13.12 -11.81 -8.17
C ALA A 7 -13.04 -11.46 -6.67
N GLU A 8 -14.05 -10.79 -6.10
CA GLU A 8 -14.12 -10.47 -4.68
C GLU A 8 -14.23 -11.73 -3.79
N ARG A 9 -14.92 -12.79 -4.25
CA ARG A 9 -14.95 -14.09 -3.55
C ARG A 9 -13.58 -14.77 -3.53
N GLN A 10 -12.78 -14.62 -4.60
CA GLN A 10 -11.41 -15.17 -4.66
C GLN A 10 -10.43 -14.48 -3.71
N LEU A 11 -10.80 -13.35 -3.09
CA LEU A 11 -9.98 -12.70 -2.07
C LEU A 11 -10.16 -13.30 -0.67
N ILE A 12 -11.28 -13.98 -0.39
CA ILE A 12 -11.59 -14.48 0.95
C ILE A 12 -10.67 -15.67 1.29
N GLY A 13 -10.11 -15.68 2.50
CA GLY A 13 -9.09 -16.65 2.94
C GLY A 13 -7.72 -16.45 2.30
N GLN A 14 -7.50 -15.37 1.54
CA GLN A 14 -6.18 -15.06 0.98
C GLN A 14 -5.37 -14.17 1.93
N LYS A 15 -4.05 -14.42 1.98
CA LYS A 15 -3.09 -13.48 2.57
C LYS A 15 -2.98 -12.22 1.72
N CYS A 16 -2.86 -11.09 2.40
CA CYS A 16 -2.83 -9.76 1.83
C CYS A 16 -1.92 -8.81 2.64
N VAL A 17 -1.56 -7.69 2.04
CA VAL A 17 -1.04 -6.50 2.70
C VAL A 17 -2.15 -5.45 2.73
N PHE A 18 -2.31 -4.75 3.85
CA PHE A 18 -3.38 -3.77 4.04
C PHE A 18 -2.92 -2.52 4.80
N ARG A 19 -3.55 -1.37 4.52
CA ARG A 19 -3.28 -0.10 5.24
C ARG A 19 -3.93 -0.12 6.63
N SER A 20 -3.18 -0.47 7.68
CA SER A 20 -3.64 -0.37 9.07
C SER A 20 -3.71 1.11 9.47
N SER A 21 -4.93 1.62 9.64
CA SER A 21 -5.14 2.99 10.10
C SER A 21 -4.78 3.14 11.59
N LYS A 22 -4.96 2.08 12.39
CA LYS A 22 -4.57 2.03 13.81
C LYS A 22 -3.05 2.22 13.99
N LYS A 23 -2.25 1.49 13.22
CA LYS A 23 -0.78 1.42 13.36
C LYS A 23 -0.02 2.31 12.37
N LYS A 24 -0.75 3.10 11.56
CA LYS A 24 -0.21 4.05 10.57
C LYS A 24 0.82 3.42 9.61
N ARG A 25 0.62 2.15 9.23
CA ARG A 25 1.55 1.39 8.36
C ARG A 25 0.82 0.32 7.57
N TYR A 26 1.51 -0.25 6.59
CA TYR A 26 1.03 -1.44 5.88
C TYR A 26 1.52 -2.69 6.61
N GLU A 27 0.59 -3.55 7.04
CA GLU A 27 0.86 -4.85 7.68
C GLU A 27 0.31 -5.99 6.81
N THR A 28 0.77 -7.21 7.07
CA THR A 28 0.22 -8.44 6.49
C THR A 28 -0.93 -9.02 7.33
N GLY A 29 -1.83 -9.71 6.66
CA GLY A 29 -2.99 -10.36 7.28
C GLY A 29 -3.81 -11.17 6.28
N GLU A 30 -4.99 -11.61 6.71
CA GLU A 30 -5.88 -12.49 5.96
C GLU A 30 -7.29 -11.92 5.82
N ILE A 31 -7.87 -12.04 4.63
CA ILE A 31 -9.18 -11.46 4.31
C ILE A 31 -10.29 -12.42 4.79
N LEU A 32 -10.89 -12.12 5.94
CA LEU A 32 -11.95 -12.95 6.54
C LEU A 32 -13.29 -12.89 5.77
N GLY A 33 -13.59 -11.77 5.11
CA GLY A 33 -14.84 -11.63 4.35
C GLY A 33 -15.23 -10.19 4.00
N ARG A 34 -16.27 -10.02 3.17
CA ARG A 34 -16.80 -8.71 2.78
C ARG A 34 -17.77 -8.17 3.85
N VAL A 35 -17.66 -6.88 4.17
CA VAL A 35 -18.51 -6.19 5.17
C VAL A 35 -19.60 -5.38 4.47
N GLY A 36 -20.71 -6.07 4.16
CA GLY A 36 -21.90 -5.49 3.55
C GLY A 36 -21.71 -4.96 2.12
N ASN A 37 -22.62 -4.10 1.68
CA ASN A 37 -22.67 -3.66 0.28
C ASN A 37 -21.60 -2.64 -0.11
N ARG A 38 -20.90 -2.02 0.85
CA ARG A 38 -19.75 -1.14 0.56
C ARG A 38 -18.53 -2.00 0.19
N LYS A 39 -17.56 -1.45 -0.55
CA LYS A 39 -16.32 -2.15 -0.97
C LYS A 39 -15.32 -2.30 0.18
N LYS A 40 -15.76 -2.89 1.30
CA LYS A 40 -15.00 -3.07 2.54
C LYS A 40 -14.88 -4.54 2.90
N PHE A 41 -13.74 -4.92 3.45
CA PHE A 41 -13.44 -6.29 3.88
C PHE A 41 -12.95 -6.28 5.33
N LYS A 42 -13.30 -7.33 6.08
CA LYS A 42 -12.75 -7.64 7.39
C LYS A 42 -11.42 -8.36 7.18
N ILE A 43 -10.37 -7.89 7.85
CA ILE A 43 -9.03 -8.47 7.77
C ILE A 43 -8.59 -8.84 9.19
N LEU A 44 -8.03 -10.03 9.34
CA LEU A 44 -7.27 -10.45 10.52
C LEU A 44 -5.79 -10.18 10.24
N SER A 45 -5.17 -9.26 10.97
CA SER A 45 -3.71 -9.07 10.92
C SER A 45 -2.99 -10.33 11.41
N ASP A 46 -1.75 -10.56 10.97
CA ASP A 46 -0.92 -11.68 11.48
C ASP A 46 -0.54 -11.52 12.97
N LYS A 47 -1.01 -10.46 13.64
CA LYS A 47 -0.91 -10.19 15.09
C LYS A 47 -2.22 -10.46 15.85
N GLY A 48 -3.23 -11.04 15.19
CA GLY A 48 -4.52 -11.40 15.79
C GLY A 48 -5.54 -10.26 15.92
N GLU A 49 -5.17 -9.02 15.59
CA GLU A 49 -6.11 -7.88 15.57
C GLU A 49 -6.95 -7.86 14.30
N GLU A 50 -8.24 -7.50 14.42
CA GLU A 50 -9.14 -7.30 13.29
C GLU A 50 -9.28 -5.82 12.89
N GLU A 51 -9.38 -5.55 11.59
CA GLU A 51 -9.70 -4.23 11.01
C GLU A 51 -10.68 -4.34 9.82
N ILE A 52 -11.40 -3.26 9.51
CA ILE A 52 -12.33 -3.18 8.37
C ILE A 52 -11.78 -2.20 7.33
N ILE A 53 -11.20 -2.73 6.26
CA ILE A 53 -10.41 -1.99 5.27
C ILE A 53 -11.17 -1.84 3.95
N ASN A 54 -11.01 -0.70 3.27
CA ASN A 54 -11.55 -0.49 1.91
C ASN A 54 -10.66 -1.21 0.88
N ILE A 55 -11.26 -1.90 -0.09
CA ILE A 55 -10.54 -2.72 -1.10
C ILE A 55 -9.43 -1.96 -1.84
N ILE A 56 -9.54 -0.64 -1.99
CA ILE A 56 -8.50 0.19 -2.62
C ILE A 56 -7.15 0.13 -1.88
N HIS A 57 -7.18 -0.15 -0.57
CA HIS A 57 -6.03 -0.27 0.32
C HIS A 57 -5.65 -1.73 0.62
N ILE A 58 -6.12 -2.71 -0.18
CA ILE A 58 -5.84 -4.15 -0.03
C ILE A 58 -5.03 -4.67 -1.22
N PHE A 59 -3.92 -5.33 -0.93
CA PHE A 59 -2.92 -5.79 -1.89
C PHE A 59 -2.73 -7.29 -1.71
N GLY A 60 -2.82 -8.10 -2.77
CA GLY A 60 -2.72 -9.55 -2.67
C GLY A 60 -2.38 -10.19 -4.01
N ALA A 61 -2.31 -11.52 -4.08
CA ALA A 61 -1.92 -12.24 -5.29
C ALA A 61 -2.70 -11.82 -6.56
N PHE A 62 -3.97 -11.44 -6.39
CA PHE A 62 -4.88 -11.05 -7.47
C PHE A 62 -5.07 -9.53 -7.65
N THR A 63 -4.40 -8.67 -6.85
CA THR A 63 -4.54 -7.20 -6.97
C THR A 63 -3.18 -6.52 -7.15
N ARG A 64 -3.11 -5.58 -8.10
CA ARG A 64 -1.93 -4.73 -8.41
C ARG A 64 -0.60 -5.48 -8.75
N LYS A 65 -0.63 -6.80 -8.90
CA LYS A 65 0.46 -7.64 -9.46
C LYS A 65 0.55 -7.52 -10.99
N ARG A 66 0.79 -6.31 -11.50
CA ARG A 66 1.16 -6.10 -12.93
C ARG A 66 2.69 -6.07 -13.08
N PRO A 67 3.27 -6.31 -14.27
CA PRO A 67 4.71 -6.23 -14.47
C PRO A 67 5.27 -4.85 -14.10
N ILE A 68 6.22 -4.82 -13.17
CA ILE A 68 6.88 -3.61 -12.67
C ILE A 68 8.17 -3.36 -13.49
N ARG A 69 8.41 -2.10 -13.82
CA ARG A 69 9.51 -1.62 -14.68
C ARG A 69 10.41 -0.65 -13.93
N LYS A 70 11.48 -0.19 -14.61
CA LYS A 70 12.26 0.97 -14.14
C LYS A 70 11.34 2.20 -14.06
N ASP A 71 11.55 3.03 -13.05
CA ASP A 71 10.82 4.25 -12.73
C ASP A 71 9.35 4.08 -12.28
N ASP A 72 8.85 2.84 -12.13
CA ASP A 72 7.55 2.57 -11.50
C ASP A 72 7.54 2.85 -9.99
N PHE A 73 6.36 3.25 -9.50
CA PHE A 73 6.07 3.37 -8.07
C PHE A 73 5.56 2.04 -7.50
N VAL A 74 6.01 1.70 -6.29
CA VAL A 74 5.74 0.42 -5.64
C VAL A 74 5.44 0.57 -4.16
N LEU A 75 4.63 -0.35 -3.64
CA LEU A 75 4.60 -0.71 -2.23
C LEU A 75 5.51 -1.93 -2.06
N ALA A 76 6.58 -1.80 -1.28
CA ALA A 76 7.69 -2.74 -1.23
C ALA A 76 7.94 -3.25 0.21
N PRO A 77 8.32 -4.53 0.40
CA PRO A 77 8.58 -5.10 1.72
C PRO A 77 9.90 -4.61 2.31
N LEU A 78 9.90 -4.31 3.62
CA LEU A 78 11.08 -4.02 4.43
C LEU A 78 10.77 -4.42 5.89
N ASP A 79 11.65 -5.20 6.52
CA ASP A 79 11.63 -5.54 7.94
C ASP A 79 10.26 -6.01 8.51
N GLY A 80 9.54 -6.81 7.72
CA GLY A 80 8.22 -7.36 8.07
C GLY A 80 7.03 -6.40 7.85
N TYR A 81 7.28 -5.22 7.28
CA TYR A 81 6.28 -4.22 6.92
C TYR A 81 6.40 -3.83 5.44
N PHE A 82 5.51 -2.94 4.99
CA PHE A 82 5.46 -2.49 3.61
C PHE A 82 5.49 -0.95 3.52
N PHE A 83 6.30 -0.42 2.61
CA PHE A 83 6.65 1.00 2.51
C PHE A 83 6.54 1.51 1.06
N PRO A 84 6.24 2.81 0.83
CA PRO A 84 6.35 3.41 -0.49
C PRO A 84 7.80 3.45 -0.98
N GLY A 85 8.01 3.10 -2.24
CA GLY A 85 9.28 3.33 -2.93
C GLY A 85 9.12 3.44 -4.44
N LYS A 86 10.21 3.79 -5.12
CA LYS A 86 10.33 3.86 -6.57
C LYS A 86 11.41 2.89 -7.05
N VAL A 87 11.12 2.15 -8.12
CA VAL A 87 12.09 1.24 -8.73
C VAL A 87 13.11 2.04 -9.54
N LYS A 88 14.40 1.89 -9.21
CA LYS A 88 15.52 2.42 -10.00
C LYS A 88 16.33 1.26 -10.58
N THR A 89 17.20 1.56 -11.54
CA THR A 89 18.19 0.61 -12.05
C THR A 89 19.57 1.08 -11.62
N CYS A 90 20.36 0.19 -11.01
CA CYS A 90 21.76 0.45 -10.65
C CYS A 90 22.58 -0.78 -11.06
N ASN A 91 23.68 -0.55 -11.79
CA ASN A 91 24.58 -1.60 -12.28
C ASN A 91 23.84 -2.76 -13.00
N GLY A 92 22.86 -2.42 -13.84
CA GLY A 92 21.98 -3.36 -14.55
C GLY A 92 20.88 -4.02 -13.70
N LYS A 93 20.99 -4.01 -12.37
CA LYS A 93 20.01 -4.59 -11.44
C LYS A 93 18.87 -3.61 -11.15
N GLN A 94 17.64 -4.11 -11.03
CA GLN A 94 16.53 -3.34 -10.44
C GLN A 94 16.67 -3.31 -8.91
N ILE A 95 16.45 -2.13 -8.33
CA ILE A 95 16.53 -1.84 -6.89
C ILE A 95 15.32 -1.02 -6.45
N VAL A 96 14.96 -1.06 -5.17
CA VAL A 96 13.96 -0.14 -4.60
C VAL A 96 14.68 0.96 -3.83
N VAL A 97 14.31 2.21 -4.11
CA VAL A 97 14.60 3.36 -3.26
C VAL A 97 13.29 3.79 -2.61
N PHE A 98 13.22 3.72 -1.29
CA PHE A 98 12.04 4.10 -0.51
C PHE A 98 11.87 5.62 -0.46
N ALA A 99 10.70 6.08 0.01
CA ALA A 99 10.39 7.50 0.10
C ALA A 99 11.30 8.27 1.08
N ASP A 100 11.85 7.60 2.10
CA ASP A 100 12.80 8.11 3.09
C ASP A 100 14.27 8.06 2.60
N GLU A 101 14.45 8.08 1.27
CA GLU A 101 15.69 7.88 0.51
C GLU A 101 16.48 6.59 0.77
N LYS A 102 16.04 5.72 1.70
CA LYS A 102 16.73 4.45 1.96
C LYS A 102 16.70 3.56 0.72
N ARG A 103 17.84 2.96 0.38
CA ARG A 103 18.00 2.03 -0.74
C ARG A 103 18.07 0.59 -0.21
N ASN A 104 17.35 -0.33 -0.85
CA ASN A 104 17.49 -1.75 -0.57
C ASN A 104 17.55 -2.58 -1.86
N ASP A 105 18.70 -3.25 -2.05
CA ASP A 105 19.01 -4.06 -3.21
C ASP A 105 18.57 -5.53 -3.06
N ASN A 106 18.09 -5.92 -1.88
CA ASN A 106 17.61 -7.28 -1.59
C ASN A 106 16.10 -7.43 -1.80
N VAL A 107 15.37 -6.31 -1.94
CA VAL A 107 13.95 -6.31 -2.30
C VAL A 107 13.78 -6.83 -3.72
N LYS A 108 13.16 -8.00 -3.87
CA LYS A 108 12.82 -8.55 -5.18
C LYS A 108 11.56 -7.85 -5.70
N VAL A 109 11.61 -7.36 -6.93
CA VAL A 109 10.49 -6.65 -7.57
C VAL A 109 9.21 -7.51 -7.67
N GLN A 110 9.34 -8.84 -7.69
CA GLN A 110 8.22 -9.78 -7.64
C GLN A 110 7.38 -9.67 -6.35
N ASP A 111 8.00 -9.27 -5.22
CA ASP A 111 7.40 -9.22 -3.88
C ASP A 111 6.79 -7.83 -3.59
N CYS A 112 7.00 -6.87 -4.49
CA CYS A 112 6.37 -5.56 -4.49
C CYS A 112 4.96 -5.59 -5.11
N PHE A 113 4.18 -4.53 -4.87
CA PHE A 113 2.91 -4.25 -5.54
C PHE A 113 2.95 -2.91 -6.29
N TRP A 114 2.41 -2.87 -7.51
CA TRP A 114 2.45 -1.66 -8.35
C TRP A 114 1.46 -0.59 -7.88
N LEU A 115 1.93 0.65 -7.81
CA LEU A 115 1.13 1.84 -7.48
C LEU A 115 1.01 2.74 -8.72
N SER A 116 -0.10 3.47 -8.85
CA SER A 116 -0.13 4.66 -9.72
C SER A 116 0.52 5.82 -8.98
N LYS A 117 0.87 6.91 -9.68
CA LYS A 117 1.52 8.06 -9.04
C LYS A 117 0.62 8.67 -7.97
N GLU A 118 -0.64 8.91 -8.30
CA GLU A 118 -1.65 9.52 -7.42
C GLU A 118 -1.89 8.69 -6.15
N TYR A 119 -1.83 7.36 -6.27
CA TYR A 119 -1.93 6.45 -5.13
C TYR A 119 -0.61 6.34 -4.36
N TYR A 120 0.56 6.45 -5.02
CA TYR A 120 1.85 6.55 -4.34
C TYR A 120 1.93 7.83 -3.49
N ASP A 121 1.42 8.95 -4.01
CA ASP A 121 1.38 10.23 -3.30
C ASP A 121 0.51 10.13 -2.02
N ASP A 122 -0.66 9.45 -2.05
CA ASP A 122 -1.45 9.09 -0.84
C ASP A 122 -0.68 8.17 0.14
N VAL A 123 0.10 7.22 -0.37
CA VAL A 123 0.89 6.29 0.46
C VAL A 123 2.04 7.03 1.16
N VAL A 124 2.70 7.97 0.48
CA VAL A 124 3.76 8.81 1.03
C VAL A 124 3.21 9.75 2.09
N LEU A 125 2.14 10.50 1.81
CA LEU A 125 1.50 11.38 2.81
C LEU A 125 1.00 10.58 4.03
N PHE A 126 0.44 9.39 3.82
CA PHE A 126 0.06 8.50 4.91
C PHE A 126 1.27 8.04 5.74
N TYR A 127 2.41 7.74 5.10
CA TYR A 127 3.66 7.36 5.76
C TYR A 127 4.27 8.53 6.55
N GLU A 128 4.41 9.70 5.94
CA GLU A 128 4.96 10.91 6.57
C GLU A 128 4.13 11.36 7.78
N SER A 129 2.81 11.17 7.74
CA SER A 129 1.88 11.44 8.87
C SER A 129 2.06 10.53 10.10
N LYS A 130 2.99 9.58 10.04
CA LYS A 130 3.43 8.72 11.15
C LYS A 130 4.73 9.24 11.77
N GLU A 131 5.65 9.76 10.96
CA GLU A 131 6.94 10.28 11.42
C GLU A 131 6.80 11.72 11.94
N THR A 132 5.95 12.52 11.27
CA THR A 132 5.51 13.81 11.79
C THR A 132 4.38 13.61 12.80
N GLY A 133 4.74 13.52 14.09
CA GLY A 133 3.80 13.63 15.22
C GLY A 133 3.17 15.02 15.40
N THR A 134 3.07 15.81 14.31
CA THR A 134 2.53 17.17 14.26
C THR A 134 1.60 17.29 13.05
N ASN A 135 0.33 17.60 13.29
CA ASN A 135 -0.62 17.93 12.22
C ASN A 135 -0.23 19.25 11.56
N LYS A 136 0.66 19.22 10.56
CA LYS A 136 0.73 20.30 9.57
C LYS A 136 -0.41 20.14 8.59
N ILE A 137 -1.58 20.63 9.01
CA ILE A 137 -2.64 21.05 8.07
C ILE A 137 -1.97 22.01 7.08
N PRO A 138 -2.11 21.81 5.76
CA PRO A 138 -1.67 22.81 4.81
C PRO A 138 -2.49 24.09 5.02
N THR A 139 -1.88 25.10 5.64
CA THR A 139 -2.39 26.47 5.55
C THR A 139 -2.29 26.88 4.08
N VAL A 140 -3.42 26.85 3.39
CA VAL A 140 -3.61 27.67 2.20
C VAL A 140 -3.44 29.12 2.64
N ASP A 141 -2.40 29.76 2.15
CA ASP A 141 -2.13 31.16 2.48
C ASP A 141 -3.20 32.01 1.77
N ALA A 142 -3.82 32.95 2.49
CA ALA A 142 -4.95 33.72 1.94
C ALA A 142 -4.53 34.73 0.85
N SER A 143 -3.23 34.78 0.55
CA SER A 143 -2.56 35.62 -0.43
C SER A 143 -2.92 35.32 -1.89
N ASP A 144 -3.41 34.11 -2.20
CA ASP A 144 -3.65 33.66 -3.59
C ASP A 144 -5.02 34.07 -4.17
N PHE A 145 -5.82 34.87 -3.43
CA PHE A 145 -7.09 35.43 -3.91
C PHE A 145 -7.00 36.96 -4.08
N ASN A 146 -6.41 37.37 -5.22
CA ASN A 146 -6.59 38.70 -5.83
C ASN A 146 -7.93 38.77 -6.61
#